data_AF-A0A3D2C921-F1
#
_entry.id   AF-A0A3D2C921-F1
#
_cell.length_a   1.000
_cell.length_b   1.000
_cell.length_c   1.000
_cell.angle_alpha   90.00
_cell.angle_beta   90.00
_cell.angle_gamma   90.00
#
_symmetry.space_group_name_H-M   'P 1'
#
loop_
_entity.id
_entity.type
_entity.pdbx_description
1 polymer ?
#
loop_
_entity_poly.entity_id
_entity_poly.type
_entity_poly.pdbx_seq_one_letter_code
_entity_poly.pdbx_strand_id
1 'polypeptide(L)'
;MQNTFSPSNTFAVLMALSLGACLFSAGGKGGSGDSGDWGWSGTSSDEDDAHDHDHHDHDHDHDLITTVVLTFEDASSGERFVYRWADPTGDSSEMQFDDILLDSGAEYDLTVQVLDELENPAVDLTPEIADNGDEYQFFFTGSGISGPASSSAAPLLVHEYADSDANGLPIGLANTMAVVASGAGELGVTLRHMPREDGQPTKVEGLAEWVAEDGFSAVPGYNEFQVYFGVEVY
;
A
#
# COMPACT_ATOMS: atom_id res chain seq x y z
N MET A 1 -57.68 -6.24 -8.02
CA MET A 1 -57.36 -5.01 -8.77
C MET A 1 -55.85 -4.85 -8.68
N GLN A 2 -55.18 -5.09 -9.79
CA GLN A 2 -53.71 -5.13 -9.91
C GLN A 2 -53.22 -3.70 -10.13
N ASN A 3 -52.28 -3.21 -9.32
CA ASN A 3 -51.63 -1.93 -9.55
C ASN A 3 -50.20 -2.21 -10.03
N THR A 4 -50.05 -2.16 -11.35
CA THR A 4 -48.78 -2.20 -12.08
C THR A 4 -48.19 -0.80 -12.13
N PHE A 5 -46.96 -0.60 -11.65
CA PHE A 5 -46.13 0.52 -12.07
C PHE A 5 -44.75 -0.01 -12.48
N SER A 6 -44.39 0.28 -13.73
CA SER A 6 -43.16 -0.10 -14.41
C SER A 6 -42.08 0.96 -14.16
N PRO A 7 -40.78 0.59 -14.15
CA PRO A 7 -39.68 1.54 -14.05
C PRO A 7 -39.16 1.90 -15.45
N SER A 8 -38.84 3.18 -15.66
CA SER A 8 -37.93 3.59 -16.74
C SER A 8 -37.26 4.91 -16.40
N ASN A 9 -35.94 4.92 -16.26
CA ASN A 9 -35.11 5.95 -16.88
C ASN A 9 -33.67 5.45 -16.97
N THR A 10 -33.38 4.88 -18.13
CA THR A 10 -32.05 4.70 -18.71
C THR A 10 -31.49 6.07 -19.10
N PHE A 11 -30.29 6.42 -18.65
CA PHE A 11 -29.49 7.45 -19.30
C PHE A 11 -28.10 6.87 -19.58
N ALA A 12 -27.89 6.48 -20.83
CA ALA A 12 -26.59 6.19 -21.40
C ALA A 12 -25.92 7.51 -21.81
N VAL A 13 -24.69 7.75 -21.37
CA VAL A 13 -23.84 8.81 -21.91
C VAL A 13 -22.75 8.18 -22.77
N LEU A 14 -22.57 8.81 -23.92
CA LEU A 14 -22.01 8.34 -25.17
C LEU A 14 -20.48 8.48 -25.19
N MET A 15 -19.82 7.48 -25.77
CA MET A 15 -18.40 7.50 -26.17
C MET A 15 -18.05 8.71 -27.06
N ALA A 16 -16.84 9.25 -26.87
CA ALA A 16 -16.14 10.01 -27.90
C ALA A 16 -14.70 9.48 -28.06
N LEU A 17 -14.48 8.68 -29.10
CA LEU A 17 -13.15 8.45 -29.67
C LEU A 17 -12.71 9.73 -30.41
N SER A 18 -11.49 10.17 -30.17
CA SER A 18 -10.78 11.11 -31.04
C SER A 18 -9.57 10.40 -31.64
N LEU A 19 -9.68 10.04 -32.93
CA LEU A 19 -8.53 9.73 -33.77
C LEU A 19 -7.92 11.04 -34.29
N GLY A 20 -6.62 11.21 -34.09
CA GLY A 20 -5.82 12.24 -34.76
C GLY A 20 -4.52 11.63 -35.27
N ALA A 21 -4.51 11.17 -36.52
CA ALA A 21 -3.30 10.87 -37.28
C ALA A 21 -3.26 11.76 -38.52
N CYS A 22 -2.09 12.34 -38.80
CA CYS A 22 -1.58 12.94 -40.06
C CYS A 22 -0.49 13.97 -39.63
N LEU A 23 0.69 14.14 -40.23
CA LEU A 23 1.19 13.84 -41.57
C LEU A 23 2.74 13.85 -41.55
N PHE A 24 3.34 13.13 -42.50
CA PHE A 24 4.77 13.08 -42.84
C PHE A 24 5.40 14.47 -43.15
N SER A 25 6.68 14.63 -42.82
CA SER A 25 7.61 15.43 -43.65
C SER A 25 8.99 14.76 -43.71
N ALA A 26 9.49 14.59 -44.94
CA ALA A 26 10.79 14.02 -45.28
C ALA A 26 11.69 15.10 -45.91
N GLY A 27 12.99 15.04 -45.63
CA GLY A 27 14.06 15.78 -46.31
C GLY A 27 15.22 16.03 -45.34
N GLY A 28 16.50 15.77 -45.63
CA GLY A 28 17.18 15.31 -46.84
C GLY A 28 18.64 14.95 -46.50
N LYS A 29 19.31 14.22 -47.42
CA LYS A 29 20.70 13.77 -47.35
C LYS A 29 21.71 14.86 -47.74
N GLY A 30 22.92 14.77 -47.16
CA GLY A 30 24.18 15.36 -47.64
C GLY A 30 25.11 15.60 -46.45
N GLY A 31 26.40 15.25 -46.40
CA GLY A 31 27.35 14.75 -47.38
C GLY A 31 28.65 14.32 -46.67
N SER A 32 29.54 13.76 -47.46
CA SER A 32 30.77 13.01 -47.17
C SER A 32 32.01 13.80 -46.75
N GLY A 33 32.99 13.09 -46.16
CA GLY A 33 34.43 13.44 -46.09
C GLY A 33 34.83 13.89 -44.68
N ASP A 34 35.97 13.53 -44.09
CA ASP A 34 37.24 13.07 -44.64
C ASP A 34 38.07 12.42 -43.52
N SER A 35 38.98 11.52 -43.89
CA SER A 35 39.89 10.76 -43.03
C SER A 35 41.19 11.50 -42.76
N GLY A 36 41.79 11.38 -41.55
CA GLY A 36 43.21 11.68 -41.36
C GLY A 36 43.72 11.92 -39.93
N ASP A 37 44.21 10.86 -39.29
CA ASP A 37 45.62 10.66 -38.86
C ASP A 37 46.36 11.43 -37.72
N TRP A 38 46.89 10.60 -36.80
CA TRP A 38 48.06 10.64 -35.88
C TRP A 38 48.40 11.79 -34.92
N GLY A 39 48.68 11.44 -33.65
CA GLY A 39 49.84 11.99 -32.92
C GLY A 39 49.80 12.15 -31.38
N TRP A 40 50.08 11.05 -30.66
CA TRP A 40 50.87 10.89 -29.40
C TRP A 40 51.25 12.12 -28.51
N SER A 41 50.89 12.09 -27.21
CA SER A 41 51.80 12.11 -26.02
C SER A 41 51.01 12.36 -24.73
N GLY A 42 51.15 11.47 -23.74
CA GLY A 42 50.56 11.67 -22.41
C GLY A 42 51.36 12.62 -21.51
N THR A 43 50.67 13.18 -20.51
CA THR A 43 51.17 13.42 -19.15
C THR A 43 49.98 13.49 -18.20
N SER A 44 50.08 12.72 -17.13
CA SER A 44 49.27 12.71 -15.92
C SER A 44 49.25 14.05 -15.18
N SER A 45 48.08 14.47 -14.69
CA SER A 45 47.93 15.19 -13.43
C SER A 45 46.45 15.36 -13.11
N ASP A 46 45.99 14.56 -12.15
CA ASP A 46 45.06 14.93 -11.08
C ASP A 46 43.79 15.68 -11.50
N GLU A 47 42.78 14.92 -11.93
CA GLU A 47 41.39 15.38 -11.98
C GLU A 47 40.55 14.59 -10.97
N ASP A 48 39.65 15.33 -10.36
CA ASP A 48 38.78 14.99 -9.25
C ASP A 48 37.90 13.76 -9.52
N ASP A 49 38.23 12.63 -8.91
CA ASP A 49 37.28 11.52 -8.76
C ASP A 49 36.96 11.36 -7.28
N ALA A 50 36.03 12.20 -6.82
CA ALA A 50 35.17 11.86 -5.70
C ALA A 50 34.43 10.60 -6.09
N HIS A 51 34.97 9.45 -5.71
CA HIS A 51 34.33 8.16 -5.81
C HIS A 51 33.12 8.14 -4.89
N ASP A 52 32.05 8.71 -5.42
CA ASP A 52 30.66 8.37 -5.14
C ASP A 52 30.49 6.89 -5.45
N HIS A 53 30.60 6.09 -4.40
CA HIS A 53 30.22 4.69 -4.40
C HIS A 53 29.15 4.51 -3.32
N ASP A 54 28.08 5.30 -3.40
CA ASP A 54 26.78 4.89 -2.87
C ASP A 54 26.20 3.82 -3.80
N HIS A 55 26.88 2.66 -3.83
CA HIS A 55 26.24 1.40 -4.19
C HIS A 55 25.65 0.85 -2.90
N HIS A 56 24.47 1.37 -2.53
CA HIS A 56 23.54 0.62 -1.71
C HIS A 56 23.08 -0.59 -2.54
N ASP A 57 23.87 -1.66 -2.52
CA ASP A 57 23.33 -3.00 -2.66
C ASP A 57 22.35 -3.15 -1.48
N HIS A 58 21.09 -2.80 -1.71
CA HIS A 58 19.99 -3.29 -0.90
C HIS A 58 19.89 -4.78 -1.22
N ASP A 59 20.73 -5.57 -0.54
CA ASP A 59 20.42 -6.98 -0.35
C ASP A 59 18.97 -7.01 0.14
N HIS A 60 18.09 -7.63 -0.63
CA HIS A 60 16.72 -7.95 -0.28
C HIS A 60 16.74 -9.00 0.84
N ASP A 61 17.30 -8.66 2.00
CA ASP A 61 16.96 -9.36 3.22
C ASP A 61 15.51 -8.94 3.49
N HIS A 62 14.59 -9.84 3.16
CA HIS A 62 13.20 -9.67 3.54
C HIS A 62 13.17 -9.75 5.06
N ASP A 63 13.26 -8.60 5.72
CA ASP A 63 13.17 -8.53 7.18
C ASP A 63 11.90 -9.24 7.63
N LEU A 64 12.09 -10.22 8.51
CA LEU A 64 11.06 -11.18 8.84
C LEU A 64 10.00 -10.49 9.72
N ILE A 65 8.79 -10.34 9.18
CA ILE A 65 7.70 -9.77 9.98
C ILE A 65 7.15 -10.85 10.91
N THR A 66 7.36 -10.66 12.21
CA THR A 66 6.87 -11.60 13.23
C THR A 66 5.78 -11.00 14.09
N THR A 67 5.58 -9.68 14.05
CA THR A 67 4.60 -9.03 14.93
C THR A 67 3.97 -7.80 14.26
N VAL A 68 2.67 -7.65 14.47
CA VAL A 68 1.87 -6.50 14.05
C VAL A 68 1.13 -5.97 15.27
N VAL A 69 1.30 -4.69 15.56
CA VAL A 69 0.63 -4.01 16.68
C VAL A 69 -0.30 -2.95 16.12
N LEU A 70 -1.57 -3.02 16.50
CA LEU A 70 -2.60 -2.04 16.20
C LEU A 70 -2.87 -1.22 17.45
N THR A 71 -2.70 0.09 17.35
CA THR A 71 -3.08 1.02 18.43
C THR A 71 -4.24 1.89 17.97
N PHE A 72 -5.38 1.75 18.63
CA PHE A 72 -6.56 2.59 18.45
C PHE A 72 -6.56 3.65 19.55
N GLU A 73 -6.51 4.92 19.18
CA GLU A 73 -6.66 6.05 20.09
C GLU A 73 -8.05 6.68 19.89
N ASP A 74 -8.89 6.67 20.92
CA ASP A 74 -10.21 7.31 20.86
C ASP A 74 -10.03 8.83 20.65
N ALA A 75 -10.54 9.34 19.53
CA ALA A 75 -10.34 10.73 19.11
C ALA A 75 -10.95 11.76 20.09
N SER A 76 -11.90 11.33 20.94
CA SER A 76 -12.57 12.19 21.91
C SER A 76 -11.89 12.18 23.29
N SER A 77 -11.45 11.01 23.75
CA SER A 77 -10.93 10.82 25.10
C SER A 77 -9.39 10.73 25.15
N GLY A 78 -8.76 10.36 24.04
CA GLY A 78 -7.33 10.03 23.95
C GLY A 78 -6.96 8.70 24.61
N GLU A 79 -7.95 7.88 25.00
CA GLU A 79 -7.71 6.54 25.52
C GLU A 79 -7.15 5.62 24.42
N ARG A 80 -6.15 4.82 24.76
CA ARG A 80 -5.45 3.93 23.81
C ARG A 80 -5.76 2.47 24.09
N PHE A 81 -6.12 1.76 23.03
CA PHE A 81 -6.36 0.33 22.99
C PHE A 81 -5.32 -0.30 22.08
N VAL A 82 -4.58 -1.28 22.60
CA VAL A 82 -3.46 -1.92 21.87
C VAL A 82 -3.78 -3.38 21.67
N TYR A 83 -3.71 -3.84 20.43
CA TYR A 83 -3.96 -5.21 20.02
C TYR A 83 -2.80 -5.73 19.19
N ARG A 84 -2.45 -6.99 19.38
CA ARG A 84 -1.25 -7.58 18.78
C ARG A 84 -1.57 -8.88 18.07
N TRP A 85 -0.96 -9.04 16.91
CA TRP A 85 -0.71 -10.35 16.29
C TRP A 85 0.78 -10.67 16.41
N ALA A 86 1.11 -11.94 16.64
CA ALA A 86 2.49 -12.39 16.63
C ALA A 86 2.70 -13.83 16.23
N ASP A 87 3.81 -14.08 15.54
CA ASP A 87 4.39 -15.38 15.27
C ASP A 87 5.78 -15.49 15.95
N PRO A 88 5.84 -15.95 17.21
CA PRO A 88 7.08 -15.95 17.98
C PRO A 88 8.08 -17.04 17.56
N THR A 89 7.69 -17.96 16.66
CA THR A 89 8.53 -19.11 16.29
C THR A 89 8.64 -19.35 14.78
N GLY A 90 7.90 -18.58 13.97
CA GLY A 90 7.72 -18.83 12.54
C GLY A 90 6.81 -20.04 12.25
N ASP A 91 6.17 -20.60 13.28
CA ASP A 91 5.22 -21.70 13.16
C ASP A 91 3.81 -21.15 13.31
N SER A 92 3.05 -21.23 12.23
CA SER A 92 1.64 -20.79 12.17
C SER A 92 0.72 -21.40 13.24
N SER A 93 1.08 -22.53 13.84
CA SER A 93 0.32 -23.15 14.93
C SER A 93 0.53 -22.51 16.30
N GLU A 94 1.55 -21.64 16.44
CA GLU A 94 1.89 -20.93 17.67
C GLU A 94 1.58 -19.42 17.58
N MET A 95 0.95 -19.00 16.49
CA MET A 95 0.51 -17.61 16.30
C MET A 95 -0.46 -17.17 17.40
N GLN A 96 -0.27 -15.94 17.87
CA GLN A 96 -1.05 -15.30 18.90
C GLN A 96 -1.84 -14.15 18.31
N PHE A 97 -3.11 -14.02 18.72
CA PHE A 97 -4.03 -12.98 18.25
C PHE A 97 -4.80 -12.42 19.43
N ASP A 98 -4.87 -11.09 19.53
CA ASP A 98 -5.85 -10.42 20.37
C ASP A 98 -7.19 -10.25 19.61
N ASP A 99 -8.30 -10.24 20.35
CA ASP A 99 -9.58 -9.75 19.84
C ASP A 99 -9.67 -8.23 20.06
N ILE A 100 -10.06 -7.50 19.01
CA ILE A 100 -10.28 -6.06 19.05
C ILE A 100 -11.63 -5.78 19.70
N LEU A 101 -11.65 -4.96 20.75
CA LEU A 101 -12.83 -4.63 21.54
C LEU A 101 -13.00 -3.11 21.59
N LEU A 102 -13.98 -2.55 20.87
CA LEU A 102 -14.16 -1.10 20.75
C LEU A 102 -15.53 -0.65 21.27
N ASP A 103 -15.59 0.58 21.78
CA ASP A 103 -16.83 1.20 22.21
C ASP A 103 -17.67 1.71 21.02
N SER A 104 -18.99 1.53 21.09
CA SER A 104 -19.91 2.03 20.07
C SER A 104 -19.97 3.56 19.98
N GLY A 105 -20.11 4.06 18.74
CA GLY A 105 -20.27 5.49 18.46
C GLY A 105 -18.98 6.32 18.64
N ALA A 106 -17.84 5.67 18.87
CA ALA A 106 -16.53 6.31 18.91
C ALA A 106 -15.91 6.43 17.50
N GLU A 107 -14.90 7.29 17.42
CA GLU A 107 -14.00 7.42 16.28
C GLU A 107 -12.58 7.22 16.80
N TYR A 108 -11.80 6.39 16.13
CA TYR A 108 -10.46 6.04 16.55
C TYR A 108 -9.43 6.45 15.49
N ASP A 109 -8.35 7.05 15.94
CA ASP A 109 -7.11 7.12 15.17
C ASP A 109 -6.38 5.78 15.33
N LEU A 110 -6.19 5.06 14.22
CA LEU A 110 -5.48 3.79 14.19
C LEU A 110 -4.06 3.98 13.67
N THR A 111 -3.07 3.54 14.45
CA THR A 111 -1.68 3.39 13.98
C THR A 111 -1.25 1.93 13.94
N VAL A 112 -0.47 1.56 12.92
CA VAL A 112 0.09 0.22 12.74
C VAL A 112 1.60 0.24 12.98
N GLN A 113 2.09 -0.69 13.81
CA GLN A 113 3.51 -0.95 13.99
C GLN A 113 3.85 -2.38 13.54
N VAL A 114 5.01 -2.57 12.93
CA VAL A 114 5.49 -3.85 12.39
C VAL A 114 6.88 -4.14 12.93
N LEU A 115 7.08 -5.33 13.46
CA LEU A 115 8.32 -5.71 14.15
C LEU A 115 8.86 -7.06 13.68
N ASP A 116 10.18 -7.19 13.72
CA ASP A 116 10.88 -8.48 13.83
C ASP A 116 11.33 -8.69 15.28
N GLU A 117 10.56 -9.49 16.02
CA GLU A 117 10.88 -9.89 17.40
C GLU A 117 11.69 -11.20 17.50
N LEU A 118 12.11 -11.80 16.39
CA LEU A 118 13.08 -12.91 16.40
C LEU A 118 14.52 -12.40 16.45
N GLU A 119 14.75 -11.17 16.00
CA GLU A 119 16.00 -10.44 16.19
C GLU A 119 16.21 -10.00 17.66
N ASN A 120 17.48 -9.82 18.04
CA ASN A 120 17.83 -9.40 19.41
C ASN A 120 18.94 -8.31 19.42
N PRO A 121 18.59 -7.03 19.65
CA PRO A 121 17.25 -6.55 20.04
C PRO A 121 16.23 -6.67 18.90
N ALA A 122 14.94 -6.74 19.25
CA ALA A 122 13.85 -6.69 18.27
C ALA A 122 13.98 -5.43 17.39
N VAL A 123 13.70 -5.60 16.10
CA VAL A 123 13.83 -4.55 15.09
C VAL A 123 12.45 -3.99 14.77
N ASP A 124 12.35 -2.66 14.75
CA ASP A 124 11.15 -1.95 14.30
C ASP A 124 11.26 -1.66 12.80
N LEU A 125 10.36 -2.27 12.01
CA LEU A 125 10.33 -2.17 10.55
C LEU A 125 9.42 -1.03 10.08
N THR A 126 8.68 -0.38 10.99
CA THR A 126 7.80 0.74 10.65
C THR A 126 8.52 1.92 10.00
N PRO A 127 9.73 2.35 10.45
CA PRO A 127 10.47 3.42 9.77
C PRO A 127 10.85 3.07 8.33
N GLU A 128 11.26 1.83 8.07
CA GLU A 128 11.60 1.39 6.71
C GLU A 128 10.37 1.37 5.79
N ILE A 129 9.24 0.85 6.29
CA ILE A 129 7.97 0.88 5.55
C ILE A 129 7.55 2.32 5.22
N ALA A 130 7.77 3.26 6.15
CA ALA A 130 7.47 4.67 5.93
C ALA A 130 8.41 5.31 4.89
N ASP A 131 9.71 5.04 4.98
CA ASP A 131 10.73 5.56 4.06
C ASP A 131 10.54 5.01 2.64
N ASN A 132 10.12 3.74 2.52
CA ASN A 132 9.79 3.07 1.26
C ASN A 132 8.28 3.09 0.96
N GLY A 133 7.55 4.10 1.46
CA GLY A 133 6.09 4.18 1.33
C GLY A 133 5.57 4.17 -0.11
N ASP A 134 6.39 4.47 -1.12
CA ASP A 134 6.00 4.38 -2.53
C ASP A 134 6.03 2.94 -3.10
N GLU A 135 6.53 1.97 -2.35
CA GLU A 135 6.51 0.54 -2.69
C GLU A 135 5.67 -0.28 -1.69
N TYR A 136 5.32 0.27 -0.53
CA TYR A 136 4.48 -0.41 0.47
C TYR A 136 3.09 0.21 0.62
N GLN A 137 2.11 -0.65 0.92
CA GLN A 137 0.77 -0.22 1.34
C GLN A 137 0.10 -1.26 2.24
N PHE A 138 -0.52 -0.79 3.32
CA PHE A 138 -1.46 -1.54 4.13
C PHE A 138 -2.85 -1.52 3.51
N PHE A 139 -3.52 -2.66 3.54
CA PHE A 139 -4.92 -2.82 3.11
C PHE A 139 -5.74 -3.37 4.26
N PHE A 140 -6.90 -2.75 4.50
CA PHE A 140 -7.83 -3.12 5.55
C PHE A 140 -9.07 -3.75 4.94
N THR A 141 -9.32 -5.02 5.27
CA THR A 141 -10.37 -5.84 4.67
C THR A 141 -11.16 -6.58 5.75
N GLY A 142 -12.30 -7.19 5.43
CA GLY A 142 -12.97 -8.12 6.34
C GLY A 142 -14.46 -7.86 6.47
N SER A 143 -15.12 -8.73 7.24
CA SER A 143 -16.58 -8.68 7.39
C SER A 143 -17.05 -7.51 8.28
N GLY A 144 -16.21 -7.06 9.21
CA GLY A 144 -16.52 -6.00 10.16
C GLY A 144 -16.21 -4.59 9.66
N ILE A 145 -15.65 -4.43 8.45
CA ILE A 145 -15.11 -3.17 7.96
C ILE A 145 -15.67 -2.81 6.58
N SER A 146 -15.90 -1.52 6.37
CA SER A 146 -16.09 -0.94 5.05
C SER A 146 -15.09 0.20 4.86
N GLY A 147 -14.47 0.30 3.70
CA GLY A 147 -13.45 1.30 3.40
C GLY A 147 -12.93 1.15 1.97
N PRO A 148 -11.83 1.82 1.60
CA PRO A 148 -11.29 1.76 0.24
C PRO A 148 -11.03 0.33 -0.28
N ALA A 149 -10.55 -0.57 0.59
CA ALA A 149 -10.21 -1.95 0.24
C ALA A 149 -11.28 -2.99 0.59
N SER A 150 -12.42 -2.59 1.15
CA SER A 150 -13.45 -3.54 1.59
C SER A 150 -14.86 -2.97 1.52
N SER A 151 -15.80 -3.76 0.99
CA SER A 151 -17.21 -3.40 0.93
C SER A 151 -18.03 -4.40 1.74
N SER A 152 -18.14 -4.20 3.05
CA SER A 152 -19.05 -4.98 3.90
C SER A 152 -20.50 -4.51 3.76
N ALA A 153 -21.44 -5.46 3.73
CA ALA A 153 -22.88 -5.17 3.75
C ALA A 153 -23.40 -4.79 5.14
N ALA A 154 -22.63 -5.06 6.20
CA ALA A 154 -22.96 -4.77 7.58
C ALA A 154 -21.68 -4.36 8.34
N PRO A 155 -21.06 -3.23 7.98
CA PRO A 155 -19.82 -2.80 8.62
C PRO A 155 -20.07 -2.41 10.07
N LEU A 156 -19.12 -2.75 10.93
CA LEU A 156 -18.98 -2.22 12.28
C LEU A 156 -18.12 -0.95 12.26
N LEU A 157 -17.09 -0.96 11.42
CA LEU A 157 -16.11 0.11 11.25
C LEU A 157 -16.16 0.66 9.82
N VAL A 158 -16.05 1.98 9.69
CA VAL A 158 -15.74 2.67 8.44
C VAL A 158 -14.30 3.16 8.49
N HIS A 159 -13.49 2.71 7.55
CA HIS A 159 -12.06 2.96 7.46
C HIS A 159 -11.73 4.05 6.44
N GLU A 160 -10.80 4.93 6.80
CA GLU A 160 -10.11 5.83 5.87
C GLU A 160 -8.60 5.85 6.16
N TYR A 161 -7.79 6.08 5.11
CA TYR A 161 -6.35 6.30 5.27
C TYR A 161 -6.09 7.73 5.77
N ALA A 162 -5.16 7.88 6.72
CA ALA A 162 -4.79 9.17 7.31
C ALA A 162 -3.33 9.58 6.99
N ASP A 163 -2.67 8.84 6.11
CA ASP A 163 -1.33 9.14 5.60
C ASP A 163 -1.25 8.92 4.08
N SER A 164 -0.16 9.43 3.49
CA SER A 164 0.17 9.19 2.09
C SER A 164 1.68 9.28 1.87
N ASP A 165 2.17 8.58 0.85
CA ASP A 165 3.54 8.71 0.36
C ASP A 165 3.76 10.04 -0.39
N ALA A 166 4.97 10.22 -0.92
CA ALA A 166 5.36 11.42 -1.67
C ALA A 166 4.55 11.64 -2.96
N ASN A 167 3.88 10.60 -3.48
CA ASN A 167 3.02 10.66 -4.66
C ASN A 167 1.54 10.89 -4.30
N GLY A 168 1.21 10.98 -3.00
CA GLY A 168 -0.16 11.14 -2.52
C GLY A 168 -0.96 9.83 -2.51
N LEU A 169 -0.29 8.67 -2.60
CA LEU A 169 -0.94 7.37 -2.48
C LEU A 169 -0.89 6.89 -1.02
N PRO A 170 -1.92 6.20 -0.52
CA PRO A 170 -1.98 5.79 0.89
C PRO A 170 -0.85 4.84 1.27
N ILE A 171 -0.30 4.97 2.48
CA ILE A 171 0.63 3.98 3.05
C ILE A 171 -0.15 3.08 4.00
N GLY A 172 -0.97 3.65 4.87
CA GLY A 172 -1.81 2.97 5.85
C GLY A 172 -1.12 2.63 7.17
N LEU A 173 -0.03 3.32 7.52
CA LEU A 173 0.54 3.31 8.86
C LEU A 173 -0.32 4.13 9.84
N ALA A 174 -0.99 5.18 9.35
CA ALA A 174 -2.00 5.95 10.06
C ALA A 174 -3.35 5.91 9.34
N ASN A 175 -4.43 5.71 10.09
CA ASN A 175 -5.79 5.50 9.58
C ASN A 175 -6.83 6.08 10.55
N THR A 176 -8.06 6.28 10.08
CA THR A 176 -9.22 6.53 10.94
C THR A 176 -10.19 5.35 10.87
N MET A 177 -10.84 5.07 11.99
CA MET A 177 -11.82 4.00 12.15
C MET A 177 -13.06 4.56 12.86
N ALA A 178 -14.11 4.87 12.10
CA ALA A 178 -15.38 5.34 12.63
C ALA A 178 -16.30 4.17 12.96
N VAL A 179 -16.77 4.08 14.20
CA VAL A 179 -17.68 3.00 14.62
C VAL A 179 -19.12 3.34 14.22
N VAL A 180 -19.71 2.52 13.36
CA VAL A 180 -21.05 2.75 12.79
C VAL A 180 -22.12 1.76 13.27
N ALA A 181 -21.72 0.62 13.85
CA ALA A 181 -22.62 -0.38 14.40
C ALA A 181 -21.96 -1.23 15.49
N SER A 182 -22.75 -1.75 16.43
CA SER A 182 -22.33 -2.77 17.40
C SER A 182 -22.50 -4.18 16.82
N GLY A 183 -21.67 -5.12 17.26
CA GLY A 183 -21.71 -6.51 16.81
C GLY A 183 -20.34 -7.16 16.78
N ALA A 184 -20.24 -8.32 16.12
CA ALA A 184 -18.99 -9.04 15.92
C ALA A 184 -18.70 -9.19 14.42
N GLY A 185 -17.42 -9.06 14.05
CA GLY A 185 -16.92 -9.13 12.69
C GLY A 185 -15.42 -9.43 12.69
N GLU A 186 -14.79 -9.20 11.55
CA GLU A 186 -13.36 -9.44 11.35
C GLU A 186 -12.71 -8.23 10.66
N LEU A 187 -11.50 -7.90 11.12
CA LEU A 187 -10.57 -6.95 10.51
C LEU A 187 -9.32 -7.68 10.03
N GLY A 188 -9.20 -7.83 8.72
CA GLY A 188 -7.99 -8.24 8.04
C GLY A 188 -7.05 -7.07 7.81
N VAL A 189 -5.79 -7.24 8.18
CA VAL A 189 -4.69 -6.29 7.93
C VAL A 189 -3.66 -6.99 7.05
N THR A 190 -3.36 -6.39 5.90
CA THR A 190 -2.39 -6.91 4.94
C THR A 190 -1.37 -5.82 4.62
N LEU A 191 -0.08 -6.09 4.85
CA LEU A 191 0.98 -5.28 4.24
C LEU A 191 1.34 -5.90 2.89
N ARG A 192 1.32 -5.08 1.84
CA ARG A 192 1.72 -5.49 0.50
C ARG A 192 2.92 -4.69 0.03
N HIS A 193 3.93 -5.40 -0.45
CA HIS A 193 5.09 -4.84 -1.11
C HIS A 193 4.92 -4.94 -2.62
N MET A 194 5.13 -3.81 -3.29
CA MET A 194 4.94 -3.56 -4.72
C MET A 194 6.23 -2.95 -5.28
N PRO A 195 7.27 -3.78 -5.49
CA PRO A 195 8.54 -3.29 -6.00
C PRO A 195 8.38 -2.71 -7.41
N ARG A 196 9.30 -1.83 -7.79
CA ARG A 196 9.36 -1.31 -9.16
C ARG A 196 9.61 -2.44 -10.17
N GLU A 197 8.91 -2.39 -11.29
CA GLU A 197 9.11 -3.28 -12.44
C GLU A 197 9.70 -2.49 -13.60
N ASP A 198 10.84 -2.93 -14.15
CA ASP A 198 11.60 -2.22 -15.19
C ASP A 198 11.87 -0.72 -14.86
N GLY A 199 12.08 -0.44 -13.56
CA GLY A 199 12.31 0.91 -13.04
C GLY A 199 11.06 1.79 -12.98
N GLN A 200 9.86 1.23 -13.18
CA GLN A 200 8.59 1.94 -13.05
C GLN A 200 7.85 1.55 -11.76
N PRO A 201 7.18 2.49 -11.08
CA PRO A 201 6.39 2.18 -9.89
C PRO A 201 5.22 1.25 -10.25
N THR A 202 5.01 0.23 -9.44
CA THR A 202 3.85 -0.66 -9.54
C THR A 202 2.74 -0.26 -8.58
N LYS A 203 3.07 0.43 -7.49
CA LYS A 203 2.09 1.13 -6.65
C LYS A 203 1.49 2.31 -7.42
N VAL A 204 0.17 2.27 -7.64
CA VAL A 204 -0.58 3.26 -8.42
C VAL A 204 -1.88 3.64 -7.70
N GLU A 205 -2.56 4.68 -8.19
CA GLU A 205 -3.89 5.04 -7.70
C GLU A 205 -4.92 3.93 -8.00
N GLY A 206 -5.88 3.71 -7.10
CA GLY A 206 -6.99 2.76 -7.31
C GLY A 206 -6.75 1.34 -6.80
N LEU A 207 -5.59 1.04 -6.20
CA LEU A 207 -5.25 -0.31 -5.77
C LEU A 207 -6.19 -0.85 -4.69
N ALA A 208 -6.65 0.01 -3.77
CA ALA A 208 -7.57 -0.42 -2.72
C ALA A 208 -8.91 -0.84 -3.33
N GLU A 209 -9.41 -0.09 -4.30
CA GLU A 209 -10.63 -0.40 -5.04
C GLU A 209 -10.49 -1.72 -5.81
N TRP A 210 -9.32 -1.97 -6.42
CA TRP A 210 -9.05 -3.26 -7.09
C TRP A 210 -9.04 -4.42 -6.09
N VAL A 211 -8.50 -4.23 -4.89
CA VAL A 211 -8.58 -5.23 -3.81
C VAL A 211 -10.04 -5.45 -3.38
N ALA A 212 -10.85 -4.40 -3.29
CA ALA A 212 -12.25 -4.52 -2.91
C ALA A 212 -13.09 -5.29 -3.95
N GLU A 213 -12.82 -5.09 -5.24
CA GLU A 213 -13.57 -5.70 -6.34
C GLU A 213 -13.09 -7.10 -6.70
N ASP A 214 -11.78 -7.27 -6.87
CA ASP A 214 -11.18 -8.46 -7.48
C ASP A 214 -10.14 -9.15 -6.56
N GLY A 215 -9.94 -8.63 -5.35
CA GLY A 215 -9.02 -9.18 -4.35
C GLY A 215 -7.54 -8.94 -4.64
N PHE A 216 -6.67 -9.48 -3.78
CA PHE A 216 -5.22 -9.27 -3.85
C PHE A 216 -4.53 -9.82 -5.11
N SER A 217 -5.20 -10.67 -5.89
CA SER A 217 -4.69 -11.11 -7.20
C SER A 217 -4.76 -10.04 -8.28
N ALA A 218 -5.53 -8.96 -8.07
CA ALA A 218 -5.69 -7.88 -9.03
C ALA A 218 -4.67 -6.76 -8.88
N VAL A 219 -3.89 -6.76 -7.81
CA VAL A 219 -2.84 -5.76 -7.54
C VAL A 219 -1.44 -6.38 -7.72
N PRO A 220 -0.42 -5.61 -8.14
CA PRO A 220 0.93 -6.11 -8.34
C PRO A 220 1.61 -6.47 -7.01
N GLY A 221 2.81 -7.06 -7.05
CA GLY A 221 3.58 -7.37 -5.84
C GLY A 221 3.08 -8.59 -5.06
N TYR A 222 3.41 -8.64 -3.77
CA TYR A 222 3.08 -9.76 -2.88
C TYR A 222 2.82 -9.28 -1.46
N ASN A 223 2.04 -10.07 -0.70
CA ASN A 223 1.77 -9.76 0.69
C ASN A 223 2.98 -10.14 1.53
N GLU A 224 3.52 -9.20 2.29
CA GLU A 224 4.54 -9.51 3.31
C GLU A 224 3.88 -10.24 4.50
N PHE A 225 2.65 -9.86 4.85
CA PHE A 225 1.78 -10.65 5.71
C PHE A 225 0.31 -10.38 5.41
N GLN A 226 -0.56 -11.28 5.87
CA GLN A 226 -2.00 -11.06 5.96
C GLN A 226 -2.54 -11.73 7.22
N VAL A 227 -3.09 -10.93 8.13
CA VAL A 227 -3.58 -11.40 9.44
C VAL A 227 -5.00 -10.90 9.66
N TYR A 228 -5.75 -11.61 10.48
CA TYR A 228 -7.16 -11.29 10.77
C TYR A 228 -7.37 -11.21 12.27
N PHE A 229 -8.00 -10.13 12.71
CA PHE A 229 -8.41 -9.89 14.08
C PHE A 229 -9.94 -10.05 14.18
N GLY A 230 -10.40 -10.76 15.21
CA GLY A 230 -11.80 -10.65 15.62
C GLY A 230 -12.07 -9.22 16.08
N VAL A 231 -13.18 -8.63 15.65
CA VAL A 231 -13.63 -7.31 16.10
C VAL A 231 -14.97 -7.46 16.78
N GLU A 232 -15.08 -6.97 18.01
CA GLU A 232 -16.35 -6.82 18.72
C GLU A 232 -16.55 -5.35 19.11
N VAL A 233 -17.73 -4.82 18.79
CA VAL A 233 -18.16 -3.47 19.15
C VAL A 233 -19.37 -3.58 20.08
N TYR A 234 -19.31 -2.92 21.23
CA TYR A 234 -20.36 -2.95 22.25
C TYR A 234 -21.18 -1.66 22.30
#